data_AF-A0A409W9U0-F1
#
_entry.id   AF-A0A409W9U0-F1
#
_cell.length_a   1.000
_cell.length_b   1.000
_cell.length_c   1.000
_cell.angle_alpha   90.00
_cell.angle_beta   90.00
_cell.angle_gamma   90.00
#
_symmetry.space_group_name_H-M   'P 1'
#
loop_
_entity.id
_entity.type
_entity.pdbx_description
1 polymer ?
#
loop_
_entity_poly.entity_id
_entity_poly.type
_entity_poly.pdbx_seq_one_letter_code
_entity_poly.pdbx_strand_id
1 'polypeptide(L)'
;MPQTTEKTRKPRPKPAPYARKEKKAHVKDTPRTSSKPAAAGRHENLTLADWISVFKFIDSHPLLSQGDVVTHFKNKKDGALYFDQSTLSRKIKRRHELEGRVNSHPNALSSKRMRVVT
;
A
#
# COMPACT_ATOMS: atom_id res chain seq x y z
N MET A 1 -44.43 -25.33 -2.98
CA MET A 1 -43.53 -24.84 -4.04
C MET A 1 -44.34 -23.96 -4.99
N PRO A 2 -44.32 -22.62 -4.90
CA PRO A 2 -44.97 -21.79 -5.92
C PRO A 2 -44.02 -21.52 -7.08
N GLN A 3 -44.46 -21.84 -8.30
CA GLN A 3 -43.79 -21.49 -9.56
C GLN A 3 -44.20 -20.08 -9.99
N THR A 4 -43.25 -19.20 -10.27
CA THR A 4 -43.49 -17.88 -10.85
C THR A 4 -43.27 -17.91 -12.36
N THR A 5 -44.34 -17.78 -13.15
CA THR A 5 -44.27 -17.48 -14.58
C THR A 5 -44.26 -15.96 -14.78
N GLU A 6 -43.20 -15.42 -15.37
CA GLU A 6 -43.01 -13.99 -15.60
C GLU A 6 -43.98 -13.43 -16.67
N LYS A 7 -44.55 -12.25 -16.40
CA LYS A 7 -45.39 -11.50 -17.35
C LYS A 7 -44.53 -10.53 -18.16
N THR A 8 -44.34 -10.80 -19.46
CA THR A 8 -43.66 -9.88 -20.39
C THR A 8 -44.61 -8.78 -20.87
N ARG A 9 -44.20 -7.51 -20.71
CA ARG A 9 -45.00 -6.31 -21.08
C ARG A 9 -44.77 -5.89 -22.54
N LYS A 10 -45.80 -5.30 -23.16
CA LYS A 10 -45.77 -4.82 -24.56
C LYS A 10 -44.76 -3.68 -24.78
N PRO A 11 -44.18 -3.54 -25.99
CA PRO A 11 -43.18 -2.51 -26.28
C PRO A 11 -43.81 -1.11 -26.30
N ARG A 12 -43.14 -0.13 -25.70
CA ARG A 12 -43.55 1.28 -25.76
C ARG A 12 -42.96 1.97 -27.00
N PRO A 13 -43.69 2.92 -27.62
CA PRO A 13 -43.18 3.69 -28.74
C PRO A 13 -42.03 4.59 -28.32
N LYS A 14 -41.07 4.79 -29.24
CA LYS A 14 -39.84 5.54 -28.95
C LYS A 14 -40.15 7.04 -28.83
N PRO A 15 -39.57 7.74 -27.84
CA PRO A 15 -39.73 9.18 -27.72
C PRO A 15 -39.05 9.91 -28.88
N ALA A 16 -39.54 11.12 -29.17
CA ALA A 16 -38.95 11.99 -30.17
C ALA A 16 -37.46 12.32 -29.87
N PRO A 17 -36.64 12.61 -30.90
CA PRO A 17 -35.22 12.87 -30.71
C PRO A 17 -35.00 14.07 -29.79
N TYR A 18 -34.21 13.84 -28.73
CA TYR A 18 -33.92 14.87 -27.74
C TYR A 18 -32.96 15.91 -28.31
N ALA A 19 -33.29 17.20 -28.20
CA ALA A 19 -32.39 18.30 -28.53
C ALA A 19 -31.25 18.36 -27.51
N ARG A 20 -30.15 17.66 -27.81
CA ARG A 20 -28.98 17.57 -26.92
C ARG A 20 -28.16 18.86 -27.01
N LYS A 21 -28.19 19.66 -25.95
CA LYS A 21 -27.25 20.78 -25.79
C LYS A 21 -25.82 20.23 -25.75
N GLU A 22 -24.90 20.91 -26.43
CA GLU A 22 -23.49 20.55 -26.45
C GLU A 22 -22.90 20.57 -25.04
N LYS A 23 -22.28 19.46 -24.64
CA LYS A 23 -21.63 19.36 -23.32
C LYS A 23 -20.32 20.13 -23.39
N LYS A 24 -20.13 21.08 -22.47
CA LYS A 24 -18.82 21.72 -22.25
C LYS A 24 -17.76 20.64 -22.01
N ALA A 25 -16.56 20.84 -22.55
CA ALA A 25 -15.45 19.92 -22.40
C ALA A 25 -15.23 19.59 -20.92
N HIS A 26 -15.21 18.29 -20.61
CA HIS A 26 -14.85 17.80 -19.29
C HIS A 26 -13.39 18.15 -19.03
N VAL A 27 -13.14 19.15 -18.19
CA VAL A 27 -11.83 19.33 -17.57
C VAL A 27 -11.58 18.05 -16.80
N LYS A 28 -10.56 17.28 -17.19
CA LYS A 28 -10.20 16.01 -16.54
C LYS A 28 -10.05 16.27 -15.04
N ASP A 29 -11.02 15.79 -14.26
CA ASP A 29 -10.86 15.62 -12.82
C ASP A 29 -9.83 14.50 -12.64
N THR A 30 -8.56 14.89 -12.63
CA THR A 30 -7.55 14.03 -12.03
C THR A 30 -7.92 13.88 -10.56
N PRO A 31 -8.10 12.65 -10.03
CA PRO A 31 -8.41 12.48 -8.62
C PRO A 31 -7.33 13.17 -7.80
N ARG A 32 -7.74 14.07 -6.90
CA ARG A 32 -6.85 14.73 -5.95
C ARG A 32 -6.27 13.67 -5.02
N THR A 33 -5.15 13.08 -5.42
CA THR A 33 -4.40 12.12 -4.61
C THR A 33 -3.85 12.87 -3.41
N SER A 34 -4.34 12.53 -2.20
CA SER A 34 -3.84 13.04 -0.91
C SER A 34 -2.42 12.55 -0.56
N SER A 35 -1.68 12.05 -1.56
CA SER A 35 -0.36 11.46 -1.34
C SER A 35 0.63 12.57 -1.02
N LYS A 36 0.96 12.72 0.25
CA LYS A 36 2.01 13.64 0.70
C LYS A 36 3.36 13.15 0.16
N PRO A 37 4.22 14.04 -0.36
CA PRO A 37 5.60 13.68 -0.66
C PRO A 37 6.28 13.19 0.62
N ALA A 38 7.06 12.11 0.54
CA ALA A 38 7.85 11.64 1.65
C ALA A 38 8.79 12.79 2.09
N ALA A 39 8.70 13.21 3.35
CA ALA A 39 9.55 14.26 3.87
C ALA A 39 11.02 13.82 3.76
N ALA A 40 11.85 14.65 3.11
CA ALA A 40 13.27 14.37 2.95
C ALA A 40 13.93 14.19 4.34
N GLY A 41 14.58 13.05 4.55
CA GLY A 41 15.30 12.73 5.81
C GLY A 41 14.48 12.02 6.89
N ARG A 42 13.18 11.74 6.66
CA ARG A 42 12.35 10.93 7.57
C ARG A 42 11.66 9.80 6.82
N HIS A 43 12.14 8.57 7.03
CA HIS A 43 11.46 7.37 6.55
C HIS A 43 10.25 7.04 7.44
N GLU A 44 9.18 7.83 7.34
CA GLU A 44 7.89 7.50 7.98
C GLU A 44 7.28 6.20 7.38
N ASN A 45 7.61 5.93 6.11
CA ASN A 45 7.19 4.74 5.38
C ASN A 45 8.36 3.75 5.25
N LEU A 46 8.67 3.04 6.33
CA LEU A 46 9.68 1.97 6.30
C LEU A 46 9.31 0.89 5.27
N THR A 47 10.27 0.55 4.40
CA THR A 47 10.10 -0.47 3.37
C THR A 47 10.14 -1.88 3.97
N LEU A 48 9.75 -2.89 3.19
CA LEU A 48 9.86 -4.28 3.61
C LEU A 48 11.32 -4.66 3.91
N ALA A 49 12.26 -4.21 3.07
CA ALA A 49 13.70 -4.46 3.25
C ALA A 49 14.24 -3.87 4.56
N ASP A 50 13.76 -2.70 4.94
CA ASP A 50 14.11 -2.06 6.21
C ASP A 50 13.65 -2.92 7.39
N TRP A 51 12.40 -3.39 7.38
CA TRP A 51 11.87 -4.25 8.44
C TRP A 51 12.63 -5.59 8.55
N ILE A 52 13.00 -6.19 7.43
CA ILE A 52 13.83 -7.40 7.44
C ILE A 52 15.20 -7.13 8.07
N SER A 53 15.80 -5.98 7.78
CA SER A 53 17.08 -5.58 8.38
C SER A 53 16.95 -5.36 9.90
N VAL A 54 15.83 -4.78 10.35
CA VAL A 54 15.53 -4.63 11.78
C VAL A 54 15.34 -6.00 12.45
N PHE A 55 14.64 -6.95 11.82
CA PHE A 55 14.46 -8.30 12.38
C PHE A 55 15.78 -9.05 12.50
N LYS A 56 16.64 -9.00 11.47
CA LYS A 56 18.00 -9.56 11.53
C LYS A 56 18.82 -8.98 12.69
N PHE A 57 18.69 -7.67 12.93
CA PHE A 57 19.38 -7.02 14.04
C PHE A 57 18.90 -7.54 15.40
N ILE A 58 17.58 -7.72 15.58
CA ILE A 58 17.00 -8.29 16.80
C ILE A 58 17.49 -9.72 17.02
N ASP A 59 17.51 -10.55 15.98
CA ASP A 59 17.98 -11.94 16.09
C ASP A 59 19.46 -12.02 16.50
N SER A 60 20.29 -11.10 16.00
CA SER A 60 21.70 -11.00 16.40
C SER A 60 21.92 -10.44 17.80
N HIS A 61 20.92 -9.76 18.38
CA HIS A 61 21.03 -9.09 19.68
C HIS A 61 19.82 -9.39 20.59
N PRO A 62 19.63 -10.63 21.05
CA PRO A 62 18.46 -11.03 21.84
C PRO A 62 18.40 -10.35 23.23
N LEU A 63 19.52 -9.79 23.71
CA LEU A 63 19.62 -9.11 24.99
C LEU A 63 19.22 -7.63 24.94
N LEU A 64 19.11 -7.05 23.74
CA LEU A 64 18.74 -5.64 23.60
C LEU A 64 17.26 -5.44 23.84
N SER A 65 16.92 -4.41 24.62
CA SER A 65 15.52 -4.04 24.78
C SER A 65 14.99 -3.45 23.48
N GLN A 66 13.67 -3.50 23.31
CA GLN A 66 13.03 -2.95 22.13
C GLN A 66 13.26 -1.42 21.98
N GLY A 67 13.40 -0.72 23.11
CA GLY A 67 13.74 0.71 23.13
C GLY A 67 15.16 0.98 22.64
N ASP A 68 16.11 0.11 22.97
CA ASP A 68 17.50 0.21 22.52
C ASP A 68 17.61 -0.03 21.01
N VAL A 69 16.84 -0.99 20.48
CA VAL A 69 16.75 -1.23 19.04
C VAL A 69 16.26 0.02 18.32
N VAL A 70 15.20 0.65 18.81
CA VAL A 70 14.67 1.90 18.23
C VAL A 70 15.73 3.00 18.27
N THR A 71 16.44 3.16 19.39
CA THR A 71 17.48 4.18 19.56
C THR A 71 18.66 3.95 18.60
N HIS A 72 19.10 2.71 18.47
CA HIS A 72 20.17 2.32 17.52
C HIS A 72 19.82 2.72 16.08
N PHE A 73 18.60 2.40 15.64
CA PHE A 73 18.16 2.68 14.27
C PHE A 73 17.87 4.16 13.99
N LYS A 74 17.49 4.93 15.01
CA LYS A 74 17.36 6.40 14.92
C LYS A 74 18.71 7.11 14.82
N ASN A 75 19.73 6.62 15.51
CA ASN A 75 21.06 7.24 15.58
C ASN A 75 22.01 6.79 14.45
N LYS A 76 21.53 5.97 13.52
CA LYS A 76 22.32 5.47 12.40
C LYS A 76 22.65 6.62 11.43
N LYS A 77 23.94 6.84 11.15
CA LYS A 77 24.42 7.95 10.30
C LYS A 77 23.93 7.87 8.85
N ASP A 78 23.67 6.67 8.37
CA ASP A 78 23.17 6.40 7.02
C ASP A 78 21.94 5.50 7.09
N GLY A 79 20.87 5.88 6.39
CA GLY A 79 19.58 5.18 6.42
C GLY A 79 18.93 5.17 7.82
N ALA A 80 18.88 6.33 8.49
CA ALA A 80 18.20 6.47 9.77
C ALA A 80 16.71 6.08 9.65
N LEU A 81 16.29 5.16 10.52
CA LEU A 81 14.96 4.56 10.49
C LEU A 81 14.14 5.10 11.65
N TYR A 82 13.12 5.88 11.31
CA TYR A 82 12.26 6.53 12.29
C TYR A 82 10.99 5.69 12.50
N PHE A 83 11.00 4.92 13.57
CA PHE A 83 9.81 4.20 14.02
C PHE A 83 9.70 4.23 15.54
N ASP A 84 8.51 3.91 16.03
CA ASP A 84 8.20 3.89 17.45
C ASP A 84 8.25 2.45 17.99
N GLN A 85 8.49 2.28 19.29
CA GLN A 85 8.46 0.99 19.95
C GLN A 85 7.12 0.27 19.71
N SER A 86 5.99 0.98 19.73
CA SER A 86 4.69 0.37 19.46
C SER A 86 4.59 -0.23 18.04
N THR A 87 5.20 0.44 17.06
CA THR A 87 5.23 -0.04 15.66
C THR A 87 6.10 -1.28 15.52
N LEU A 88 7.27 -1.32 16.17
CA LEU A 88 8.13 -2.49 16.14
C LEU A 88 7.46 -3.70 16.79
N SER A 89 6.70 -3.51 17.88
CA SER A 89 5.99 -4.62 18.54
C SER A 89 4.92 -5.21 17.63
N ARG A 90 4.13 -4.35 16.97
CA ARG A 90 3.15 -4.78 15.97
C ARG A 90 3.80 -5.51 14.80
N LYS A 91 4.99 -5.08 14.37
CA LYS A 91 5.74 -5.70 13.27
C LYS A 91 6.31 -7.05 13.65
N ILE A 92 6.83 -7.22 14.87
CA ILE A 92 7.29 -8.52 15.39
C ILE A 92 6.13 -9.54 15.37
N LYS A 93 4.92 -9.15 15.78
CA LYS A 93 3.74 -10.04 15.72
C LYS A 93 3.42 -10.51 14.30
N ARG A 94 3.65 -9.67 13.29
CA ARG A 94 3.41 -9.95 11.87
C ARG A 94 4.67 -10.38 11.10
N ARG A 95 5.71 -10.77 11.81
CA ARG A 95 7.02 -11.10 11.21
C ARG A 95 6.90 -12.19 10.15
N HIS A 96 6.18 -13.27 10.47
CA HIS A 96 5.95 -14.40 9.56
C HIS A 96 5.31 -13.97 8.23
N GLU A 97 4.35 -13.04 8.25
CA GLU A 97 3.74 -12.50 7.03
C GLU A 97 4.75 -11.71 6.18
N LEU A 98 5.62 -10.94 6.84
CA LEU A 98 6.60 -10.10 6.16
C LEU A 98 7.72 -10.94 5.54
N GLU A 99 8.23 -11.94 6.26
CA GLU A 99 9.21 -12.90 5.74
C GLU A 99 8.61 -13.75 4.62
N GLY A 100 7.35 -14.19 4.76
CA GLY A 100 6.63 -14.89 3.70
C GLY A 100 6.53 -14.07 2.41
N ARG A 101 6.27 -12.76 2.50
CA ARG A 101 6.21 -11.87 1.32
C ARG A 101 7.55 -11.78 0.58
N VAL A 102 8.66 -11.77 1.32
CA VAL A 102 10.02 -11.78 0.73
C VAL A 102 10.25 -13.06 -0.06
N ASN A 103 9.85 -14.21 0.50
CA ASN A 103 10.03 -15.51 -0.13
C ASN A 103 9.13 -15.68 -1.38
N SER A 104 7.90 -15.16 -1.34
CA SER A 104 6.96 -15.24 -2.48
C SER A 104 7.31 -14.29 -3.63
N HIS A 105 7.96 -13.16 -3.35
CA HIS A 105 8.29 -12.15 -4.35
C HIS A 105 9.80 -11.85 -4.28
N PRO A 106 10.65 -12.59 -5.01
CA PRO A 106 12.11 -12.39 -4.94
C PRO A 106 12.53 -10.97 -5.38
N ASN A 107 11.71 -10.32 -6.23
CA ASN A 107 11.91 -8.92 -6.61
C ASN A 107 11.47 -7.91 -5.54
N ALA A 108 10.92 -8.32 -4.41
CA ALA A 108 10.43 -7.41 -3.36
C ALA A 108 11.56 -6.78 -2.52
N LEU A 109 12.76 -7.37 -2.51
CA LEU A 109 13.95 -6.79 -1.91
C LEU A 109 14.67 -5.81 -2.84
N SER A 110 14.49 -5.99 -4.16
CA SER A 110 15.00 -5.06 -5.14
C SER A 110 13.98 -3.95 -5.31
N SER A 111 14.32 -2.70 -5.01
CA SER A 111 13.45 -1.54 -5.29
C SER A 111 13.16 -1.34 -6.80
N LYS A 112 13.55 -2.31 -7.65
CA LYS A 112 13.54 -2.26 -9.12
C LYS A 112 12.18 -2.72 -9.65
N ARG A 113 11.39 -1.76 -10.13
CA ARG A 113 10.19 -2.05 -10.92
C ARG A 113 10.60 -2.38 -12.36
N MET A 114 10.36 -3.62 -12.82
CA MET A 114 10.43 -3.92 -14.26
C MET A 114 9.35 -3.11 -14.99
N ARG A 115 9.75 -2.17 -15.84
CA ARG A 115 8.85 -1.48 -16.76
C ARG A 115 8.72 -2.36 -18.00
N VAL A 116 7.64 -3.14 -18.08
CA VAL A 116 7.31 -3.88 -19.31
C VAL A 116 6.64 -2.88 -20.25
N VAL A 117 7.29 -2.59 -21.38
CA VAL A 117 6.71 -1.83 -22.49
C VAL A 117 6.27 -2.88 -23.51
N THR A 118 4.95 -3.09 -23.60
CA THR A 118 4.31 -3.78 -24.73
C THR A 118 4.06 -2.80 -25.85
#